data_AF-A0A7J7JLH6-F1
#
_entry.id   AF-A0A7J7JLH6-F1
#
_cell.length_a   1.000
_cell.length_b   1.000
_cell.length_c   1.000
_cell.angle_alpha   90.00
_cell.angle_beta   90.00
_cell.angle_gamma   90.00
#
_symmetry.space_group_name_H-M   'P 1'
#
loop_
_entity.id
_entity.type
_entity.pdbx_description
1 polymer ?
#
loop_
_entity_poly.entity_id
_entity_poly.type
_entity_poly.pdbx_seq_one_letter_code
_entity_poly.pdbx_strand_id
1 'polypeptide(L)'
;MRYFSKSLLVVYKMSETARGRALIINNNVFPKRPELFREGSAVDVSNIRAVLAHLNFEVDVRRERTAKEMLKDIQDETENPDNEDYGMHVTVLMSHGGTFGAHGVLYGSDVKPVSFSMSLICCLPTTSSTWLGNLKW
;
A
#
# COMPACT_ATOMS: atom_id res chain seq x y z
N MET A 1 -11.99 -28.41 -8.82
CA MET A 1 -13.43 -28.36 -8.46
C MET A 1 -13.61 -27.51 -7.21
N ARG A 2 -14.09 -26.26 -7.33
CA ARG A 2 -14.81 -25.52 -6.28
C ARG A 2 -15.83 -24.62 -6.97
N TYR A 3 -17.10 -24.86 -6.66
CA TYR A 3 -18.24 -24.09 -7.12
C TYR A 3 -18.18 -22.68 -6.52
N PHE A 4 -18.06 -21.65 -7.35
CA PHE A 4 -18.54 -20.32 -6.96
C PHE A 4 -20.07 -20.39 -7.01
N SER A 5 -20.68 -20.52 -5.84
CA SER A 5 -22.12 -20.36 -5.67
C SER A 5 -22.54 -19.00 -6.26
N LYS A 6 -23.63 -18.97 -7.05
CA LYS A 6 -24.24 -17.72 -7.52
C LYS A 6 -24.77 -16.95 -6.31
N SER A 7 -23.89 -16.18 -5.68
CA SER A 7 -24.27 -15.11 -4.77
C SER A 7 -24.97 -14.03 -5.58
N LEU A 8 -26.14 -13.56 -5.12
CA LEU A 8 -26.89 -12.43 -5.70
C LEU A 8 -26.18 -11.06 -5.52
N LEU A 9 -24.90 -11.07 -5.11
CA LEU A 9 -24.11 -9.88 -4.88
C LEU A 9 -23.28 -9.56 -6.13
N VAL A 10 -23.25 -8.28 -6.52
CA VAL A 10 -22.28 -7.78 -7.48
C VAL A 10 -20.92 -7.80 -6.80
N VAL A 11 -20.01 -8.64 -7.28
CA VAL A 11 -18.64 -8.79 -6.75
C VAL A 11 -17.66 -8.20 -7.75
N TYR A 12 -16.63 -7.50 -7.27
CA TYR A 12 -15.54 -6.99 -8.11
C TYR A 12 -14.88 -8.13 -8.89
N LYS A 13 -14.51 -7.86 -10.15
CA LYS A 13 -13.84 -8.84 -11.00
C LYS A 13 -12.43 -9.09 -10.46
N MET A 14 -12.21 -10.29 -9.90
CA MET A 14 -10.95 -10.73 -9.29
C MET A 14 -10.45 -12.05 -9.90
N SER A 15 -10.67 -12.22 -11.21
CA SER A 15 -10.38 -13.46 -11.95
C SER A 15 -9.09 -13.43 -12.76
N GLU A 16 -8.34 -12.33 -12.71
CA GLU A 16 -7.09 -12.18 -13.47
C GLU A 16 -6.00 -13.13 -12.94
N THR A 17 -5.06 -13.49 -13.82
CA THR A 17 -3.97 -14.43 -13.50
C THR A 17 -3.08 -13.90 -12.39
N ALA A 18 -2.79 -12.60 -12.37
CA ALA A 18 -2.34 -11.88 -11.18
C ALA A 18 -3.54 -11.10 -10.59
N ARG A 19 -3.84 -11.31 -9.30
CA ARG A 19 -5.02 -10.69 -8.69
C ARG A 19 -4.88 -9.18 -8.51
N GLY A 20 -3.65 -8.71 -8.36
CA GLY A 20 -3.37 -7.32 -8.10
C GLY A 20 -1.91 -7.04 -7.78
N ARG A 21 -1.62 -5.75 -7.63
CA ARG A 21 -0.33 -5.23 -7.15
C ARG A 21 -0.45 -4.86 -5.68
N ALA A 22 0.61 -5.12 -4.92
CA ALA A 22 0.70 -4.73 -3.53
C ALA A 22 2.01 -3.99 -3.25
N LEU A 23 1.91 -2.77 -2.73
CA LEU A 23 3.05 -1.98 -2.28
C LEU A 23 3.12 -2.03 -0.75
N ILE A 24 4.24 -2.49 -0.20
CA ILE A 24 4.53 -2.45 1.23
C ILE A 24 5.64 -1.44 1.47
N ILE A 25 5.35 -0.33 2.16
CA ILE A 25 6.37 0.61 2.63
C ILE A 25 6.58 0.37 4.12
N ASN A 26 7.79 -0.04 4.49
CA ASN A 26 8.16 -0.30 5.88
C ASN A 26 9.35 0.54 6.34
N ASN A 27 9.09 1.44 7.28
CA ASN A 27 10.14 2.17 7.99
C ASN A 27 10.38 1.49 9.32
N ASN A 28 11.48 0.75 9.43
CA ASN A 28 11.90 0.05 10.63
C ASN A 28 13.00 0.82 11.38
N VAL A 29 13.87 1.53 10.65
CA VAL A 29 15.02 2.25 11.16
C VAL A 29 14.88 3.74 10.83
N PHE A 30 15.06 4.58 11.84
CA PHE A 30 15.01 6.04 11.69
C PHE A 30 16.42 6.57 11.96
N PRO A 31 17.27 6.81 10.94
CA PRO A 31 18.70 7.10 11.14
C PRO A 31 18.98 8.31 12.04
N LYS A 32 18.07 9.29 12.05
CA LYS A 32 18.18 10.50 12.89
C LYS A 32 17.65 10.31 14.31
N ARG A 33 16.93 9.22 14.56
CA ARG A 33 16.25 8.86 15.81
C ARG A 33 16.35 7.35 16.05
N PRO A 34 17.55 6.79 16.34
CA PRO A 34 17.72 5.35 16.50
C PRO A 34 16.82 4.72 17.58
N GLU A 35 16.39 5.52 18.56
CA GLU A 35 15.44 5.12 19.60
C GLU A 35 14.04 4.76 19.05
N LEU A 36 13.73 5.17 17.83
CA LEU A 36 12.48 4.86 17.14
C LEU A 36 12.56 3.53 16.35
N PHE A 37 13.55 2.68 16.60
CA PHE A 37 13.61 1.36 15.98
C PHE A 37 12.35 0.53 16.24
N ARG A 38 11.80 -0.11 15.20
CA ARG A 38 10.55 -0.90 15.28
C ARG A 38 10.84 -2.40 15.33
N GLU A 39 11.36 -2.87 16.45
CA GLU A 39 11.64 -4.30 16.66
C GLU A 39 10.42 -5.17 16.33
N GLY A 40 10.64 -6.28 15.62
CA GLY A 40 9.58 -7.17 15.15
C GLY A 40 8.95 -6.77 13.82
N SER A 41 9.17 -5.56 13.31
CA SER A 41 8.57 -5.11 12.04
C SER A 41 8.94 -5.96 10.83
N ALA A 42 10.10 -6.63 10.84
CA ALA A 42 10.49 -7.57 9.80
C ALA A 42 9.56 -8.80 9.73
N VAL A 43 9.03 -9.25 10.89
CA VAL A 43 8.08 -10.35 10.98
C VAL A 43 6.75 -9.95 10.37
N ASP A 44 6.27 -8.74 10.64
CA ASP A 44 5.05 -8.19 10.02
C ASP A 44 5.16 -8.17 8.50
N VAL A 45 6.28 -7.63 7.96
CA VAL A 45 6.54 -7.61 6.51
C VAL A 45 6.52 -9.01 5.93
N SER A 46 7.17 -9.97 6.58
CA SER A 46 7.23 -11.35 6.12
C SER A 46 5.84 -11.99 6.06
N ASN A 47 5.05 -11.80 7.12
CA ASN A 47 3.70 -12.36 7.22
C ASN A 47 2.74 -11.73 6.20
N ILE A 48 2.74 -10.40 6.07
CA ILE A 48 1.89 -9.69 5.11
C ILE A 48 2.26 -10.08 3.68
N ARG A 49 3.56 -10.12 3.36
CA ARG A 49 4.03 -10.56 2.04
C ARG A 49 3.59 -12.00 1.75
N ALA A 50 3.71 -12.91 2.71
CA ALA A 50 3.30 -14.30 2.54
C ALA A 50 1.80 -14.41 2.25
N VAL A 51 0.96 -13.67 2.98
CA VAL A 51 -0.49 -13.64 2.78
C VAL A 51 -0.83 -13.06 1.40
N LEU A 52 -0.27 -11.91 1.02
CA LEU A 52 -0.56 -11.28 -0.27
C LEU A 52 -0.07 -12.12 -1.45
N ALA A 53 1.11 -12.73 -1.34
CA ALA A 53 1.61 -13.68 -2.34
C ALA A 53 0.71 -14.92 -2.45
N HIS A 54 0.22 -15.45 -1.32
CA HIS A 54 -0.77 -16.55 -1.33
C HIS A 54 -2.09 -16.16 -1.99
N LEU A 55 -2.45 -14.87 -1.94
CA LEU A 55 -3.59 -14.32 -2.65
C LEU A 55 -3.29 -13.99 -4.13
N ASN A 56 -2.10 -14.32 -4.64
CA ASN A 56 -1.65 -14.07 -6.01
C ASN A 56 -1.46 -12.58 -6.34
N PHE A 57 -1.07 -11.78 -5.35
CA PHE A 57 -0.59 -10.41 -5.58
C PHE A 57 0.90 -10.41 -5.93
N GLU A 58 1.28 -9.49 -6.81
CA GLU A 58 2.67 -9.12 -6.98
C GLU A 58 3.05 -8.09 -5.91
N VAL A 59 3.96 -8.47 -5.01
CA VAL A 59 4.29 -7.69 -3.81
C VAL A 59 5.64 -6.99 -3.96
N ASP A 60 5.63 -5.66 -4.01
CA ASP A 60 6.82 -4.80 -3.89
C ASP A 60 7.00 -4.35 -2.44
N VAL A 61 8.24 -4.41 -1.94
CA VAL A 61 8.58 -4.03 -0.55
C VAL A 61 9.66 -2.96 -0.55
N ARG A 62 9.30 -1.76 -0.14
CA ARG A 62 10.20 -0.60 0.00
C ARG A 62 10.50 -0.35 1.48
N ARG A 63 11.76 -0.09 1.80
CA ARG A 63 12.23 0.11 3.17
C ARG A 63 12.82 1.51 3.38
N GLU A 64 12.67 2.00 4.61
CA GLU A 64 13.31 3.21 5.15
C GLU A 64 13.13 4.47 4.30
N ARG A 65 11.91 4.69 3.84
CA ARG A 65 11.55 5.82 2.97
C ARG A 65 11.32 7.09 3.78
N THR A 66 11.97 8.16 3.35
CA THR A 66 11.68 9.51 3.82
C THR A 66 10.25 9.92 3.46
N ALA A 67 9.71 10.94 4.12
CA ALA A 67 8.34 11.36 3.86
C ALA A 67 8.10 11.72 2.38
N LYS A 68 9.11 12.32 1.73
CA LYS A 68 9.05 12.65 0.30
C LYS A 68 9.09 11.40 -0.59
N GLU A 69 9.94 10.43 -0.26
CA GLU A 69 10.03 9.18 -1.00
C GLU A 69 8.77 8.35 -0.86
N MET A 70 8.14 8.30 0.33
CA MET A 70 6.86 7.62 0.52
C MET A 70 5.77 8.16 -0.42
N LEU A 71 5.66 9.48 -0.53
CA LEU A 71 4.68 10.12 -1.43
C LEU A 71 4.99 9.81 -2.89
N LYS A 72 6.27 9.88 -3.28
CA LYS A 72 6.69 9.53 -4.63
C LYS A 72 6.41 8.06 -4.93
N ASP A 73 6.72 7.17 -3.99
CA ASP A 73 6.53 5.74 -4.14
C ASP A 73 5.06 5.37 -4.37
N ILE A 74 4.14 6.01 -3.64
CA ILE A 74 2.69 5.86 -3.80
C ILE A 74 2.21 6.45 -5.14
N GLN A 75 2.75 7.61 -5.53
CA GLN A 75 2.40 8.25 -6.79
C GLN A 75 2.84 7.40 -7.99
N ASP A 76 4.09 6.97 -8.01
CA ASP A 76 4.66 6.12 -9.06
C ASP A 76 3.86 4.81 -9.17
N GLU A 77 3.43 4.24 -8.04
CA GLU A 77 2.60 3.03 -8.05
C GLU A 77 1.18 3.28 -8.55
N THR A 78 0.58 4.45 -8.26
CA THR A 78 -0.74 4.82 -8.78
C THR A 78 -0.72 5.09 -10.28
N GLU A 79 0.39 5.63 -10.79
CA GLU A 79 0.61 5.99 -12.20
C GLU A 79 1.24 4.85 -13.02
N ASN A 80 1.54 3.70 -12.42
CA ASN A 80 2.14 2.57 -13.12
C ASN A 80 1.24 2.09 -14.28
N PRO A 81 1.72 2.04 -15.53
CA PRO A 81 0.94 1.58 -16.68
C PRO A 81 0.49 0.12 -16.57
N ASP A 82 1.24 -0.74 -15.86
CA ASP A 82 0.89 -2.15 -15.67
C ASP A 82 -0.40 -2.33 -14.83
N ASN A 83 -0.86 -1.25 -14.19
CA ASN A 83 -2.11 -1.23 -13.41
C ASN A 83 -3.37 -1.60 -14.20
N GLU A 84 -3.37 -1.44 -15.52
CA GLU A 84 -4.50 -1.86 -16.37
C GLU A 84 -4.71 -3.38 -16.35
N ASP A 85 -3.65 -4.14 -16.11
CA ASP A 85 -3.69 -5.61 -16.07
C ASP A 85 -4.11 -6.16 -14.69
N TYR A 86 -4.27 -5.29 -13.69
CA TYR A 86 -4.55 -5.67 -12.30
C TYR A 86 -5.97 -5.28 -11.86
N GLY A 87 -6.71 -6.24 -11.28
CA GLY A 87 -8.07 -6.00 -10.77
C GLY A 87 -8.13 -5.32 -9.40
N MET A 88 -6.99 -5.26 -8.67
CA MET A 88 -6.92 -4.70 -7.33
C MET A 88 -5.54 -4.12 -7.00
N HIS A 89 -5.54 -3.07 -6.18
CA HIS A 89 -4.34 -2.50 -5.58
C HIS A 89 -4.40 -2.56 -4.06
N VAL A 90 -3.27 -2.89 -3.42
CA VAL A 90 -3.11 -2.86 -1.96
C VAL A 90 -1.89 -2.03 -1.59
N THR A 91 -2.06 -1.00 -0.76
CA THR A 91 -0.91 -0.27 -0.17
C THR A 91 -0.86 -0.46 1.33
N VAL A 92 0.27 -0.97 1.84
CA VAL A 92 0.52 -1.18 3.27
C VAL A 92 1.60 -0.22 3.74
N LEU A 93 1.23 0.73 4.61
CA LEU A 93 2.14 1.70 5.19
C LEU A 93 2.45 1.34 6.65
N MET A 94 3.71 1.00 6.94
CA MET A 94 4.17 0.64 8.28
C MET A 94 5.28 1.57 8.72
N SER A 95 4.95 2.47 9.63
CA SER A 95 5.90 3.43 10.21
C SER A 95 5.39 3.89 11.58
N HIS A 96 6.15 4.76 12.25
CA HIS A 96 5.61 5.49 13.40
C HIS A 96 4.50 6.43 12.96
N GLY A 97 3.47 6.49 13.81
CA GLY A 97 2.39 7.44 13.69
C GLY A 97 2.44 8.47 14.82
N GLY A 98 1.67 9.54 14.67
CA GLY A 98 1.44 10.51 15.72
C GLY A 98 0.22 11.35 15.42
N THR A 99 0.07 12.43 16.18
CA THR A 99 -0.98 13.42 15.95
C THR A 99 -0.38 14.78 15.68
N PHE A 100 -0.92 15.48 14.69
CA PHE A 100 -0.65 16.88 14.44
C PHE A 100 -1.98 17.65 14.51
N GLY A 101 -2.20 18.33 15.64
CA GLY A 101 -3.52 18.87 15.98
C GLY A 101 -4.54 17.75 16.16
N ALA A 102 -5.64 17.81 15.40
CA ALA A 102 -6.70 16.80 15.40
C ALA A 102 -6.50 15.65 14.38
N HIS A 103 -5.40 15.67 13.62
CA HIS A 103 -5.16 14.72 12.53
C HIS A 103 -4.08 13.70 12.87
N GLY A 104 -4.30 12.44 12.47
CA GLY A 104 -3.27 11.42 12.50
C GLY A 104 -2.24 11.64 11.39
N VAL A 105 -0.96 11.42 11.69
CA VAL A 105 0.15 11.52 10.73
C VAL A 105 1.01 10.27 10.77
N LEU A 106 1.55 9.85 9.62
CA LEU A 106 2.67 8.90 9.56
C LEU A 106 3.98 9.68 9.43
N TYR A 107 5.07 9.08 9.89
CA TYR A 107 6.40 9.64 9.74
C TYR A 107 7.23 8.90 8.69
N GLY A 108 8.02 9.63 7.92
CA GLY A 108 9.10 9.06 7.11
C GLY A 108 10.30 8.65 7.98
N SER A 109 11.24 7.89 7.42
CA SER A 109 12.53 7.55 8.06
C SER A 109 13.36 8.78 8.44
N ASP A 110 13.08 9.94 7.81
CA ASP A 110 13.64 11.24 8.12
C ASP A 110 12.93 11.99 9.25
N VAL A 111 11.96 11.34 9.92
CA VAL A 111 11.21 11.87 11.07
C VAL A 111 10.38 13.10 10.71
N LYS A 112 10.00 13.22 9.43
CA LYS A 112 9.07 14.24 8.95
C LYS A 112 7.68 13.65 8.79
N PRO A 113 6.62 14.41 9.08
CA PRO A 113 5.26 13.96 8.84
C PRO A 113 5.02 13.82 7.34
N VAL A 114 4.36 12.72 6.96
CA VAL A 114 3.84 12.50 5.61
C VAL A 114 2.52 13.25 5.50
N SER A 115 2.50 14.28 4.66
CA SER A 115 1.26 14.98 4.33
C SER A 115 0.55 14.22 3.23
N PHE A 116 -0.43 13.40 3.60
CA PHE A 116 -1.26 12.73 2.62
C PHE A 116 -2.37 13.67 2.14
N SER A 117 -2.48 13.82 0.82
CA SER A 117 -3.74 14.27 0.22
C SER A 117 -4.74 13.11 0.24
N MET A 118 -6.03 13.42 0.43
CA MET A 118 -7.13 12.45 0.29
C MET A 118 -7.05 11.68 -1.05
N SER A 119 -6.57 12.35 -2.10
CA SER A 119 -6.39 11.73 -3.42
C SER A 119 -5.28 10.68 -3.47
N LEU A 120 -4.19 10.88 -2.71
CA LEU A 120 -3.02 10.00 -2.67
C LEU A 120 -3.28 8.73 -1.84
N ILE A 121 -4.06 8.83 -0.75
CA ILE A 121 -4.42 7.64 0.07
C ILE A 121 -5.43 6.75 -0.67
N CYS A 122 -6.39 7.36 -1.39
CA CYS A 122 -7.50 6.62 -1.96
C CYS A 122 -7.20 6.08 -3.37
N CYS A 123 -5.94 6.23 -3.86
CA CYS A 123 -5.58 6.07 -5.27
C CYS A 123 -6.67 6.66 -6.18
N LEU A 124 -7.30 7.77 -5.77
CA LEU A 124 -8.37 8.37 -6.54
C LEU A 124 -7.75 9.00 -7.77
N PRO A 125 -8.40 8.93 -8.93
CA PRO A 125 -7.83 9.40 -10.16
C PRO A 125 -7.65 10.91 -10.07
N THR A 126 -6.46 11.37 -9.70
CA THR A 126 -6.06 12.75 -10.00
C THR A 126 -5.68 12.87 -11.46
N THR A 127 -5.35 11.75 -12.11
CA THR A 127 -4.94 11.68 -13.53
C THR A 127 -5.13 10.30 -14.18
N SER A 128 -5.13 9.19 -13.44
CA SER A 128 -5.13 7.84 -14.02
C SER A 128 -6.54 7.23 -14.11
N SER A 129 -7.06 7.09 -15.33
CA SER A 129 -8.35 6.45 -15.61
C SER A 129 -8.37 4.94 -15.36
N THR A 130 -7.24 4.32 -15.06
CA THR A 130 -7.05 2.86 -15.04
C THR A 130 -7.73 2.19 -13.85
N TRP A 131 -7.86 2.87 -12.72
CA TRP A 131 -8.44 2.31 -11.50
C TRP A 131 -9.93 2.64 -11.27
N LEU A 132 -10.62 3.20 -12.28
CA LEU A 132 -12.06 3.46 -12.21
C LEU A 132 -12.84 2.14 -12.26
N GLY A 133 -13.46 1.77 -11.14
CA GLY A 133 -14.26 0.54 -11.03
C GLY A 133 -13.55 -0.66 -10.39
N ASN A 134 -12.24 -0.55 -10.11
CA ASN A 134 -11.44 -1.58 -9.45
C ASN A 134 -11.41 -1.42 -7.92
N LEU A 135 -11.15 -2.52 -7.22
CA LEU A 135 -11.10 -2.55 -5.75
C LEU A 135 -9.75 -2.02 -5.23
N LYS A 136 -9.79 -1.23 -4.15
CA LYS A 136 -8.61 -0.58 -3.54
C LYS A 136 -8.63 -0.78 -2.03
N TRP A 137 -7.49 -1.14 -1.45
CA TRP A 137 -7.31 -1.36 -0.01
C TRP A 137 -6.01 -0.78 0.52
#